data_AF-A0A960QCW4-F1
#
_entry.id   AF-A0A960QCW4-F1
#
_cell.length_a   1.000
_cell.length_b   1.000
_cell.length_c   1.000
_cell.angle_alpha   90.00
_cell.angle_beta   90.00
_cell.angle_gamma   90.00
#
_symmetry.space_group_name_H-M   'P 1'
#
loop_
_entity.id
_entity.type
_entity.pdbx_description
1 polymer ?
#
loop_
_entity_poly.entity_id
_entity_poly.type
_entity_poly.pdbx_seq_one_letter_code
_entity_poly.pdbx_strand_id
1 'polypeptide(L)'
;MTTKLHTLRPRRFLARLRLTSEVRFGFFHGGVLRGLVSRALGQHELPAGVVPVVCEAGRVRFEAGSAYHLGLTLVGEPAAEAGSWTERLEAGLARIGAGREAGGSSSARSGTPARLEGNFRVEAVDELPVPGLPGQLEALCRSIGARASEASRETEPRSSDGASNGDLALHFLSPLRLQRPSDLQAPGKGFLDDHCFPLAHFLDRLARRLFLLEHGRYPSAEERAAFPEVPETATADPADLFWLDVPAPGRHGKPRTLGGVVGTVRLHGVPAGWLPDLVAGQHAHAGASTAFGLGRYVIAPAGEIEPVLAQDLYRPARLLLGEDGSRDALSEALTTLVEQSSEAYRRGLCLQSASATLYRAFDDGYRYALEADLPTLVHRLPRATLTARLRALYPQEPWANKLESRPEALDPSLASTLVPAILDLLEDLLSPTHRLARQGSGYAILCRTYPETRQAEARLKNKGPGPKWRVRELRKLLARDRRSVRGAR
;
A
#
# COMPACT_ATOMS: atom_id res chain seq x y z
N MET A 1 17.41 -29.78 -0.18
CA MET A 1 18.17 -28.92 0.76
C MET A 1 17.17 -28.06 1.52
N THR A 2 16.74 -28.49 2.70
CA THR A 2 16.06 -27.60 3.64
C THR A 2 17.11 -26.66 4.22
N THR A 3 16.91 -25.35 4.14
CA THR A 3 17.77 -24.39 4.85
C THR A 3 17.85 -24.83 6.29
N LYS A 4 19.07 -25.05 6.75
CA LYS A 4 19.32 -25.44 8.11
C LYS A 4 19.00 -24.21 8.97
N LEU A 5 17.78 -24.09 9.49
CA LEU A 5 17.34 -22.96 10.34
C LEU A 5 18.38 -22.52 11.39
N HIS A 6 19.20 -23.47 11.86
CA HIS A 6 20.28 -23.26 12.81
C HIS A 6 21.51 -22.48 12.29
N THR A 7 21.65 -22.26 10.98
CA THR A 7 22.78 -21.53 10.38
C THR A 7 22.53 -20.02 10.34
N LEU A 8 21.29 -19.58 10.09
CA LEU A 8 20.98 -18.16 9.94
C LEU A 8 21.09 -17.35 11.24
N ARG A 9 20.88 -18.01 12.39
CA ARG A 9 21.00 -17.47 13.76
C ARG A 9 20.62 -15.98 13.88
N PRO A 10 19.35 -15.62 13.58
CA PRO A 10 18.96 -14.22 13.59
C PRO A 10 19.23 -13.59 14.96
N ARG A 11 19.69 -12.34 14.97
CA ARG A 11 19.84 -11.50 16.17
C ARG A 11 19.04 -10.23 15.97
N ARG A 12 18.37 -9.75 17.01
CA ARG A 12 17.46 -8.60 16.95
C ARG A 12 17.99 -7.49 17.84
N PHE A 13 17.95 -6.26 17.37
CA PHE A 13 18.37 -5.08 18.12
C PHE A 13 17.30 -3.99 18.05
N LEU A 14 17.08 -3.30 19.17
CA LEU A 14 16.22 -2.14 19.27
C LEU A 14 17.04 -0.95 19.76
N ALA A 15 17.24 0.03 18.88
CA ALA A 15 17.81 1.31 19.25
C ALA A 15 16.69 2.28 19.64
N ARG A 16 16.81 2.86 20.83
CA ARG A 16 15.92 3.89 21.37
C ARG A 16 16.60 5.24 21.27
N LEU A 17 15.98 6.15 20.53
CA LEU A 17 16.51 7.49 20.30
C LEU A 17 15.57 8.52 20.92
N ARG A 18 16.14 9.56 21.54
CA ARG A 18 15.42 10.76 21.99
C ARG A 18 15.66 11.89 21.02
N LEU A 19 14.62 12.37 20.34
CA LEU A 19 14.77 13.47 19.38
C LEU A 19 15.04 14.78 20.14
N THR A 20 16.00 15.58 19.67
CA THR A 20 16.35 16.87 20.28
C THR A 20 15.72 18.06 19.56
N SER A 21 15.08 17.84 18.42
CA SER A 21 14.32 18.83 17.67
C SER A 21 13.06 18.20 17.06
N GLU A 22 12.16 19.02 16.51
CA GLU A 22 11.09 18.51 15.65
C GLU A 22 11.71 17.80 14.43
N VAL A 23 11.10 16.67 14.06
CA VAL A 23 11.48 15.84 12.90
C VAL A 23 10.24 15.49 12.11
N ARG A 24 10.33 15.55 10.78
CA ARG A 24 9.26 15.08 9.89
C ARG A 24 9.80 14.05 8.93
N PHE A 25 9.07 12.96 8.79
CA PHE A 25 9.37 11.88 7.86
C PHE A 25 8.25 11.73 6.83
N GLY A 26 8.55 10.99 5.76
CA GLY A 26 7.49 10.39 4.94
C GLY A 26 6.79 9.27 5.70
N PHE A 27 5.71 8.73 5.15
CA PHE A 27 4.95 7.65 5.79
C PHE A 27 5.81 6.43 6.18
N PHE A 28 6.77 6.06 5.33
CA PHE A 28 7.68 4.94 5.56
C PHE A 28 9.12 5.44 5.70
N HIS A 29 9.78 5.11 6.81
CA HIS A 29 11.08 5.68 7.16
C HIS A 29 12.26 4.86 6.63
N GLY A 30 12.02 3.80 5.87
CA GLY A 30 13.05 2.83 5.45
C GLY A 30 14.29 3.46 4.79
N GLY A 31 14.10 4.48 3.95
CA GLY A 31 15.22 5.20 3.33
C GLY A 31 16.08 5.97 4.34
N VAL A 32 15.44 6.62 5.31
CA VAL A 32 16.12 7.34 6.40
C VAL A 32 16.86 6.36 7.30
N LEU A 33 16.21 5.26 7.68
CA LEU A 33 16.82 4.25 8.54
C LEU A 33 18.00 3.55 7.87
N ARG A 34 17.87 3.16 6.58
CA ARG A 34 18.99 2.61 5.81
C ARG A 34 20.20 3.56 5.85
N GLY A 35 19.99 4.84 5.53
CA GLY A 35 21.06 5.84 5.53
C GLY A 35 21.64 6.13 6.91
N LEU A 36 20.83 6.09 7.97
CA LEU A 36 21.29 6.24 9.34
C LEU A 36 22.16 5.06 9.77
N VAL A 37 21.68 3.83 9.59
CA VAL A 37 22.40 2.60 9.97
C VAL A 37 23.69 2.46 9.17
N SER A 38 23.66 2.70 7.85
CA SER A 38 24.87 2.68 7.01
C SER A 38 25.94 3.64 7.54
N ARG A 39 25.57 4.89 7.84
CA ARG A 39 26.52 5.87 8.41
C ARG A 39 27.00 5.48 9.80
N ALA A 40 26.13 4.95 10.66
CA ALA A 40 26.50 4.52 12.00
C ALA A 40 27.59 3.45 11.94
N LEU A 41 27.45 2.50 11.02
CA LEU A 41 28.40 1.41 10.78
C LEU A 41 29.62 1.83 9.95
N GLY A 42 29.68 3.07 9.45
CA GLY A 42 30.76 3.53 8.58
C GLY A 42 30.78 2.86 7.20
N GLN A 43 29.62 2.40 6.72
CA GLN A 43 29.48 1.70 5.45
C GLN A 43 28.68 2.54 4.44
N HIS A 44 29.02 2.43 3.16
CA HIS A 44 28.25 3.09 2.09
C HIS A 44 26.91 2.36 1.85
N GLU A 45 26.91 1.03 1.98
CA GLU A 45 25.72 0.19 1.81
C GLU A 45 25.60 -0.79 2.98
N LEU A 46 24.37 -1.13 3.34
CA LEU A 46 24.12 -2.18 4.33
C LEU A 46 24.43 -3.56 3.74
N PRO A 47 25.15 -4.43 4.46
CA PRO A 47 25.30 -5.84 4.13
C PRO A 47 23.93 -6.50 3.98
N ALA A 48 23.84 -7.50 3.10
CA ALA A 48 22.56 -8.17 2.81
C ALA A 48 21.89 -8.78 4.05
N GLY A 49 22.67 -9.16 5.06
CA GLY A 49 22.19 -9.70 6.34
C GLY A 49 21.71 -8.66 7.35
N VAL A 50 21.83 -7.37 7.07
CA VAL A 50 21.39 -6.29 7.95
C VAL A 50 20.03 -5.79 7.46
N VAL A 51 18.98 -6.13 8.20
CA VAL A 51 17.58 -5.88 7.81
C VAL A 51 16.95 -4.87 8.77
N PRO A 52 16.81 -3.59 8.38
CA PRO A 52 16.14 -2.59 9.21
C PRO A 52 14.67 -2.91 9.39
N VAL A 53 14.15 -2.66 10.59
CA VAL A 53 12.73 -2.78 10.91
C VAL A 53 12.19 -1.41 11.28
N VAL A 54 11.28 -0.91 10.43
CA VAL A 54 10.69 0.43 10.56
C VAL A 54 9.60 0.42 11.63
N CYS A 55 10.00 0.47 12.90
CA CYS A 55 9.09 0.41 14.05
C CYS A 55 8.14 1.63 14.10
N GLU A 56 8.53 2.77 13.55
CA GLU A 56 7.73 4.00 13.63
C GLU A 56 6.92 4.30 12.35
N ALA A 57 6.71 3.28 11.49
CA ALA A 57 5.98 3.46 10.23
C ALA A 57 4.58 4.07 10.48
N GLY A 58 4.21 5.05 9.66
CA GLY A 58 2.94 5.77 9.74
C GLY A 58 2.96 7.02 10.62
N ARG A 59 3.94 7.19 11.52
CA ARG A 59 4.09 8.44 12.28
C ARG A 59 4.99 9.41 11.51
N VAL A 60 4.40 10.47 10.95
CA VAL A 60 5.13 11.41 10.09
C VAL A 60 5.73 12.62 10.80
N ARG A 61 5.29 12.92 12.03
CA ARG A 61 5.76 14.06 12.82
C ARG A 61 6.16 13.63 14.23
N PHE A 62 7.29 14.14 14.67
CA PHE A 62 7.81 13.96 16.01
C PHE A 62 8.25 15.29 16.58
N GLU A 63 7.88 15.54 17.82
CA GLU A 63 8.28 16.74 18.56
C GLU A 63 9.65 16.52 19.22
N ALA A 64 10.32 17.61 19.60
CA ALA A 64 11.49 17.52 20.45
C ALA A 64 11.13 16.78 21.75
N GLY A 65 12.01 15.92 22.22
CA GLY A 65 11.75 15.02 23.36
C GLY A 65 10.95 13.77 23.01
N SER A 66 10.44 13.60 21.78
CA SER A 66 9.80 12.34 21.38
C SER A 66 10.80 11.19 21.35
N ALA A 67 10.36 10.01 21.79
CA ALA A 67 11.08 8.76 21.54
C ALA A 67 10.90 8.35 20.07
N TYR A 68 11.93 7.76 19.51
CA TYR A 68 11.94 7.15 18.19
C TYR A 68 12.62 5.78 18.26
N HIS A 69 11.92 4.73 17.84
CA HIS A 69 12.41 3.36 17.84
C HIS A 69 12.91 2.92 16.47
N LEU A 70 14.11 2.33 16.44
CA LEU A 70 14.66 1.65 15.26
C LEU A 70 14.91 0.19 15.60
N GLY A 71 14.30 -0.72 14.84
CA GLY A 71 14.59 -2.14 14.91
C GLY A 71 15.62 -2.54 13.87
N LEU A 72 16.40 -3.59 14.16
CA LEU A 72 17.38 -4.15 13.25
C LEU A 72 17.50 -5.66 13.44
N THR A 73 17.32 -6.44 12.39
CA THR A 73 17.60 -7.88 12.42
C THR A 73 18.89 -8.15 11.67
N LEU A 74 19.84 -8.84 12.31
CA LEU A 74 21.03 -9.40 11.68
C LEU A 74 20.75 -10.87 11.35
N VAL A 75 21.09 -11.29 10.13
CA VAL A 75 20.89 -12.67 9.65
C VAL A 75 22.10 -13.12 8.84
N GLY A 76 22.56 -14.36 9.02
CA GLY A 76 23.69 -14.92 8.28
C GLY A 76 25.04 -14.43 8.81
N GLU A 77 26.01 -14.15 7.93
CA GLU A 77 27.37 -13.72 8.30
C GLU A 77 27.39 -12.51 9.27
N PRO A 78 26.61 -11.42 9.06
CA PRO A 78 26.54 -10.32 10.04
C PRO A 78 26.12 -10.75 11.44
N ALA A 79 25.30 -11.80 11.57
CA ALA A 79 24.88 -12.31 12.87
C ALA A 79 26.00 -13.11 13.57
N ALA A 80 26.93 -13.70 12.83
CA ALA A 80 28.09 -14.40 13.38
C ALA A 80 29.10 -13.41 14.02
N GLU A 81 29.24 -12.21 13.46
CA GLU A 81 30.13 -11.15 13.99
C GLU A 81 29.51 -10.27 15.08
N ALA A 82 28.29 -10.60 15.52
CA ALA A 82 27.42 -9.68 16.24
C ALA A 82 27.87 -9.28 17.66
N GLY A 83 28.88 -9.94 18.24
CA GLY A 83 29.50 -9.49 19.50
C GLY A 83 30.02 -8.05 19.47
N SER A 84 30.41 -7.56 18.28
CA SER A 84 30.86 -6.17 18.08
C SER A 84 29.76 -5.21 17.58
N TRP A 85 28.55 -5.70 17.31
CA TRP A 85 27.54 -4.91 16.59
C TRP A 85 26.84 -3.89 17.47
N THR A 86 26.46 -4.25 18.70
CA THR A 86 25.80 -3.34 19.64
C THR A 86 26.67 -2.11 19.88
N GLU A 87 27.94 -2.32 20.26
CA GLU A 87 28.90 -1.25 20.54
C GLU A 87 29.15 -0.38 19.31
N ARG A 88 29.37 -0.98 18.13
CA ARG A 88 29.59 -0.21 16.89
C ARG A 88 28.36 0.59 16.48
N LEU A 89 27.17 0.01 16.58
CA LEU A 89 25.92 0.68 16.24
C LEU A 89 25.66 1.83 17.21
N GLU A 90 25.78 1.59 18.51
CA GLU A 90 25.60 2.60 19.56
C GLU A 90 26.60 3.75 19.41
N ALA A 91 27.89 3.46 19.34
CA ALA A 91 28.93 4.47 19.15
C ALA A 91 28.73 5.25 17.83
N GLY A 92 28.36 4.56 16.76
CA GLY A 92 28.05 5.16 15.47
C GLY A 92 26.85 6.12 15.53
N LEU A 93 25.76 5.70 16.16
CA LEU A 93 24.56 6.51 16.35
C LEU A 93 24.83 7.70 17.27
N ALA A 94 25.56 7.51 18.37
CA ALA A 94 25.92 8.57 19.31
C ALA A 94 26.77 9.65 18.64
N ARG A 95 27.77 9.24 17.84
CA ARG A 95 28.59 10.15 17.03
C ARG A 95 27.76 10.96 16.03
N ILE A 96 26.79 10.33 15.36
CA ILE A 96 25.88 11.04 14.45
C ILE A 96 25.00 12.03 15.23
N GLY A 97 24.44 11.60 16.37
CA GLY A 97 23.61 12.40 17.26
C GLY A 97 24.30 13.68 17.74
N ALA A 98 25.57 13.58 18.14
CA ALA A 98 26.37 14.70 18.64
C ALA A 98 26.82 15.69 17.54
N GLY A 99 26.90 15.26 16.27
CA GLY A 99 27.54 16.02 15.20
C GLY A 99 26.90 17.39 14.85
N ARG A 100 25.66 17.65 15.27
CA ARG A 100 24.98 18.94 15.00
C ARG A 100 25.22 20.00 16.08
N GLU A 101 25.61 19.61 17.29
CA GLU A 101 25.95 20.57 18.36
C GLU A 101 27.24 21.35 18.03
N ALA A 102 28.14 20.76 17.22
CA ALA A 102 29.46 21.32 16.94
C ALA A 102 29.58 22.18 15.66
N GLY A 103 28.58 22.17 14.77
CA GLY A 103 28.67 22.85 13.47
C GLY A 103 27.36 23.51 13.05
N GLY A 104 27.33 24.84 13.04
CA GLY A 104 26.16 25.66 12.65
C GLY A 104 25.46 25.16 11.39
N SER A 105 24.17 24.87 11.51
CA SER A 105 23.35 24.11 10.57
C SER A 105 23.25 24.75 9.18
N SER A 106 23.85 24.13 8.15
CA SER A 106 23.63 24.49 6.74
C SER A 106 22.24 24.06 6.22
N SER A 107 21.56 23.13 6.90
CA SER A 107 20.23 22.64 6.49
C SER A 107 19.11 23.67 6.73
N ALA A 108 19.31 24.68 7.59
CA ALA A 108 18.32 25.72 7.81
C ALA A 108 18.01 26.51 6.52
N ARG A 109 18.95 26.56 5.56
CA ARG A 109 18.78 27.27 4.29
C ARG A 109 17.90 26.54 3.26
N SER A 110 17.72 25.22 3.37
CA SER A 110 17.01 24.47 2.30
C SER A 110 15.52 24.28 2.56
N GLY A 111 14.99 24.74 3.71
CA GLY A 111 13.58 24.55 4.10
C GLY A 111 13.14 23.07 4.17
N THR A 112 14.08 22.14 4.01
CA THR A 112 13.77 20.71 4.01
C THR A 112 13.71 20.25 5.46
N PRO A 113 12.62 19.60 5.91
CA PRO A 113 12.49 19.16 7.29
C PRO A 113 13.69 18.30 7.70
N ALA A 114 14.17 18.54 8.92
CA ALA A 114 15.32 17.84 9.48
C ALA A 114 15.08 16.32 9.45
N ARG A 115 16.04 15.56 8.90
CA ARG A 115 16.10 14.10 8.98
C ARG A 115 16.89 13.69 10.23
N LEU A 116 17.04 12.38 10.51
CA LEU A 116 17.91 11.84 11.58
C LEU A 116 19.39 12.11 11.26
N GLU A 117 19.81 13.36 11.47
CA GLU A 117 21.09 13.93 11.07
C GLU A 117 21.64 14.81 12.21
N GLY A 118 21.82 14.21 13.39
CA GLY A 118 22.34 14.89 14.58
C GLY A 118 21.31 15.68 15.39
N ASN A 119 20.03 15.32 15.25
CA ASN A 119 18.91 15.87 16.01
C ASN A 119 18.28 14.83 16.93
N PHE A 120 19.11 13.95 17.48
CA PHE A 120 18.70 12.92 18.42
C PHE A 120 19.86 12.55 19.35
N ARG A 121 19.52 11.97 20.50
CA ARG A 121 20.45 11.30 21.43
C ARG A 121 20.11 9.82 21.48
N VAL A 122 21.11 8.98 21.63
CA VAL A 122 20.90 7.54 21.85
C VAL A 122 20.59 7.35 23.32
N GLU A 123 19.46 6.70 23.64
CA GLU A 123 19.12 6.35 25.02
C GLU A 123 19.59 4.93 25.36
N ALA A 124 19.40 3.99 24.43
CA ALA A 124 19.83 2.61 24.58
C ALA A 124 19.90 1.90 23.22
N VAL A 125 20.72 0.86 23.14
CA VAL A 125 20.68 -0.13 22.06
C VAL A 125 20.60 -1.51 22.70
N ASP A 126 19.40 -2.08 22.72
CA ASP A 126 19.12 -3.33 23.40
C ASP A 126 19.13 -4.48 22.39
N GLU A 127 19.82 -5.57 22.72
CA GLU A 127 19.61 -6.84 22.02
C GLU A 127 18.32 -7.47 22.52
N LEU A 128 17.43 -7.80 21.59
CA LEU A 128 16.15 -8.40 21.88
C LEU A 128 16.24 -9.93 21.79
N PRO A 129 15.47 -10.65 22.62
CA PRO A 129 15.34 -12.09 22.44
C PRO A 129 14.76 -12.38 21.06
N VAL A 130 15.41 -13.31 20.36
CA VAL A 130 14.84 -13.90 19.16
C VAL A 130 14.07 -15.12 19.61
N PRO A 131 12.74 -15.19 19.37
CA PRO A 131 12.01 -16.40 19.66
C PRO A 131 12.72 -17.56 18.94
N GLY A 132 13.02 -18.64 19.66
CA GLY A 132 13.76 -19.74 19.08
C GLY A 132 13.06 -20.24 17.82
N LEU A 133 13.73 -20.18 16.67
CA LEU A 133 13.19 -20.65 15.40
C LEU A 133 12.61 -22.08 15.51
N PRO A 134 13.26 -23.04 16.23
CA PRO A 134 12.65 -24.35 16.47
C PRO A 134 11.33 -24.27 17.24
N GLY A 135 11.25 -23.44 18.28
CA GLY A 135 10.02 -23.27 19.06
C GLY A 135 8.89 -22.63 18.26
N GLN A 136 9.18 -21.67 17.39
CA GLN A 136 8.20 -21.10 16.45
C GLN A 136 7.72 -22.14 15.44
N LEU A 137 8.65 -22.92 14.87
CA LEU A 137 8.31 -23.99 13.93
C LEU A 137 7.45 -25.06 14.61
N GLU A 138 7.81 -25.49 15.82
CA GLU A 138 7.02 -26.45 16.60
C GLU A 138 5.63 -25.90 16.94
N ALA A 139 5.53 -24.63 17.35
CA ALA A 139 4.23 -23.99 17.60
C ALA A 139 3.37 -23.95 16.33
N LEU A 140 3.98 -23.62 15.19
CA LEU A 140 3.32 -23.60 13.89
C LEU A 140 2.85 -25.01 13.50
N CYS A 141 3.71 -26.01 13.55
CA CYS A 141 3.36 -27.41 13.28
C CYS A 141 2.24 -27.91 14.20
N ARG A 142 2.26 -27.58 15.49
CA ARG A 142 1.19 -27.90 16.43
C ARG A 142 -0.13 -27.23 16.04
N SER A 143 -0.11 -25.94 15.69
CA SER A 143 -1.31 -25.20 15.27
C SER A 143 -1.94 -25.79 14.01
N ILE A 144 -1.11 -26.19 13.04
CA ILE A 144 -1.53 -26.85 11.81
C ILE A 144 -2.16 -28.23 12.13
N GLY A 145 -1.47 -29.05 12.93
CA GLY A 145 -1.93 -30.41 13.26
C GLY A 145 -3.21 -30.46 14.08
N ALA A 146 -3.39 -29.52 15.02
CA ALA A 146 -4.60 -29.43 15.83
C ALA A 146 -5.85 -29.15 14.96
N ARG A 147 -5.75 -28.18 14.04
CA ARG A 147 -6.86 -27.83 13.12
C ARG A 147 -7.22 -28.95 12.15
N ALA A 148 -6.22 -29.69 11.65
CA ALA A 148 -6.46 -30.86 10.81
C ALA A 148 -7.24 -31.96 11.55
N SER A 149 -6.96 -32.14 12.84
CA SER A 149 -7.65 -33.12 13.70
C SER A 149 -9.09 -32.71 14.01
N GLU A 150 -9.36 -31.42 14.22
CA GLU A 150 -10.73 -30.89 14.42
C GLU A 150 -11.58 -31.01 13.15
N ALA A 151 -11.06 -30.61 11.99
CA ALA A 151 -11.75 -30.73 10.71
C ALA A 151 -12.13 -32.19 10.37
N SER A 152 -11.27 -33.13 10.77
CA SER A 152 -11.52 -34.58 10.58
C SER A 152 -12.62 -35.14 11.50
N ARG A 153 -12.97 -34.45 12.60
CA ARG A 153 -14.07 -34.87 13.50
C ARG A 153 -15.44 -34.41 13.03
N GLU A 154 -15.50 -33.30 12.29
CA GLU A 154 -16.76 -32.74 11.78
C GLU A 154 -17.14 -33.25 10.39
N THR A 155 -16.22 -33.88 9.66
CA THR A 155 -16.47 -34.33 8.28
C THR A 155 -16.41 -35.86 8.18
N GLU A 156 -17.52 -36.48 7.77
CA GLU A 156 -17.60 -37.91 7.43
C GLU A 156 -16.42 -38.37 6.55
N PRO A 157 -15.99 -39.64 6.66
CA PRO A 157 -14.70 -40.13 6.17
C PRO A 157 -14.58 -39.96 4.64
N ARG A 158 -13.97 -38.87 4.22
CA ARG A 158 -13.45 -38.69 2.86
C ARG A 158 -12.03 -39.24 2.82
N SER A 159 -11.79 -40.06 1.80
CA SER A 159 -10.59 -40.85 1.50
C SER A 159 -9.25 -40.20 1.90
N SER A 160 -8.40 -40.99 2.54
CA SER A 160 -7.14 -40.66 3.25
C SER A 160 -5.93 -40.27 2.38
N ASP A 161 -6.10 -39.92 1.11
CA ASP A 161 -4.97 -39.63 0.21
C ASP A 161 -4.70 -38.12 0.12
N GLY A 162 -3.82 -37.66 1.02
CA GLY A 162 -3.25 -36.32 1.00
C GLY A 162 -3.58 -35.51 2.26
N ALA A 163 -2.81 -35.73 3.33
CA ALA A 163 -2.84 -34.85 4.50
C ALA A 163 -2.35 -33.45 4.10
N SER A 164 -3.27 -32.61 3.61
CA SER A 164 -3.00 -31.20 3.40
C SER A 164 -2.72 -30.58 4.76
N ASN A 165 -1.47 -30.16 4.99
CA ASN A 165 -1.15 -29.29 6.11
C ASN A 165 -2.11 -28.10 6.10
N GLY A 166 -2.78 -27.90 7.23
CA GLY A 166 -3.77 -26.86 7.45
C GLY A 166 -3.34 -25.46 7.02
N ASP A 167 -4.35 -24.63 6.81
CA ASP A 167 -4.21 -23.30 6.23
C ASP A 167 -3.36 -22.36 7.09
N LEU A 168 -2.46 -21.63 6.43
CA LEU A 168 -1.59 -20.62 7.04
C LEU A 168 -1.96 -19.24 6.54
N ALA A 169 -1.78 -18.20 7.35
CA ALA A 169 -1.89 -16.82 6.91
C ALA A 169 -0.55 -16.09 7.02
N LEU A 170 -0.12 -15.47 5.92
CA LEU A 170 0.98 -14.51 5.90
C LEU A 170 0.43 -13.11 6.01
N HIS A 171 0.82 -12.38 7.06
CA HIS A 171 0.43 -10.99 7.24
C HIS A 171 1.62 -10.07 6.95
N PHE A 172 1.58 -9.37 5.81
CA PHE A 172 2.63 -8.45 5.41
C PHE A 172 2.51 -7.14 6.20
N LEU A 173 3.49 -6.89 7.08
CA LEU A 173 3.57 -5.71 7.94
C LEU A 173 4.31 -4.54 7.27
N SER A 174 5.01 -4.81 6.17
CA SER A 174 5.55 -3.80 5.28
C SER A 174 5.38 -4.24 3.82
N PRO A 175 5.39 -3.29 2.85
CA PRO A 175 5.12 -3.63 1.45
C PRO A 175 6.04 -4.74 0.93
N LEU A 176 5.46 -5.85 0.48
CA LEU A 176 6.16 -6.88 -0.27
C LEU A 176 6.31 -6.43 -1.71
N ARG A 177 7.55 -6.14 -2.11
CA ARG A 177 7.87 -5.81 -3.49
C ARG A 177 8.47 -7.02 -4.20
N LEU A 178 7.65 -7.82 -4.86
CA LEU A 178 8.11 -8.98 -5.61
C LEU A 178 7.67 -8.89 -7.08
N GLN A 179 8.61 -9.08 -8.00
CA GLN A 179 8.31 -9.10 -9.44
C GLN A 179 7.49 -10.34 -9.79
N ARG A 180 6.60 -10.23 -10.76
CA ARG A 180 5.88 -11.39 -11.29
C ARG A 180 6.81 -12.33 -12.08
N PRO A 181 6.51 -13.63 -12.10
CA PRO A 181 7.01 -14.53 -13.13
C PRO A 181 6.81 -13.94 -14.52
N SER A 182 7.74 -14.18 -15.43
CA SER A 182 7.72 -13.56 -16.78
C SER A 182 6.45 -13.89 -17.57
N ASP A 183 5.91 -15.08 -17.39
CA ASP A 183 4.65 -15.57 -17.98
C ASP A 183 3.40 -14.90 -17.40
N LEU A 184 3.49 -14.30 -16.21
CA LEU A 184 2.41 -13.58 -15.55
C LEU A 184 2.57 -12.04 -15.61
N GLN A 185 3.64 -11.54 -16.23
CA GLN A 185 3.84 -10.11 -16.42
C GLN A 185 2.86 -9.57 -17.47
N ALA A 186 2.20 -8.47 -17.12
CA ALA A 186 1.34 -7.73 -18.05
C ALA A 186 1.81 -6.27 -18.15
N PRO A 187 1.52 -5.55 -19.25
CA PRO A 187 1.83 -4.13 -19.37
C PRO A 187 1.31 -3.32 -18.17
N GLY A 188 2.20 -2.58 -17.52
CA GLY A 188 1.92 -1.82 -16.29
C GLY A 188 1.85 -2.66 -15.00
N LYS A 189 2.02 -3.99 -15.07
CA LYS A 189 1.92 -4.93 -13.94
C LYS A 189 3.17 -5.81 -13.84
N GLY A 190 4.29 -5.22 -13.42
CA GLY A 190 5.56 -5.93 -13.23
C GLY A 190 5.72 -6.60 -11.87
N PHE A 191 4.87 -6.27 -10.89
CA PHE A 191 4.97 -6.74 -9.50
C PHE A 191 3.68 -7.46 -9.08
N LEU A 192 3.75 -8.29 -8.02
CA LEU A 192 2.58 -8.94 -7.43
C LEU A 192 1.52 -7.89 -7.05
N ASP A 193 0.25 -8.27 -7.13
CA ASP A 193 -0.89 -7.45 -6.72
C ASP A 193 -1.94 -8.31 -6.00
N ASP A 194 -3.07 -7.68 -5.65
CA ASP A 194 -4.26 -8.26 -5.03
C ASP A 194 -4.95 -9.36 -5.87
N HIS A 195 -4.53 -9.55 -7.12
CA HIS A 195 -5.08 -10.56 -8.01
C HIS A 195 -4.04 -11.59 -8.46
N CYS A 196 -2.78 -11.44 -8.07
CA CYS A 196 -1.68 -12.26 -8.58
C CYS A 196 -0.63 -12.49 -7.49
N PHE A 197 -0.75 -13.64 -6.81
CA PHE A 197 0.21 -14.14 -5.83
C PHE A 197 0.58 -15.60 -6.14
N PRO A 198 1.50 -15.86 -7.09
CA PRO A 198 1.94 -17.20 -7.42
C PRO A 198 2.77 -17.78 -6.27
N LEU A 199 2.19 -18.69 -5.47
CA LEU A 199 2.81 -19.25 -4.26
C LEU A 199 4.19 -19.85 -4.53
N ALA A 200 4.32 -20.70 -5.55
CA ALA A 200 5.59 -21.34 -5.88
C ALA A 200 6.70 -20.33 -6.18
N HIS A 201 6.37 -19.23 -6.84
CA HIS A 201 7.32 -18.15 -7.11
C HIS A 201 7.68 -17.36 -5.86
N PHE A 202 6.72 -17.08 -4.96
CA PHE A 202 7.02 -16.47 -3.67
C PHE A 202 8.01 -17.33 -2.87
N LEU A 203 7.76 -18.64 -2.79
CA LEU A 203 8.60 -19.60 -2.08
C LEU A 203 10.00 -19.72 -2.71
N ASP A 204 10.13 -19.86 -4.04
CA ASP A 204 11.45 -19.84 -4.73
C ASP A 204 12.24 -18.56 -4.39
N ARG A 205 11.58 -17.41 -4.43
CA ARG A 205 12.24 -16.12 -4.18
C ARG A 205 12.66 -15.97 -2.72
N LEU A 206 11.88 -16.52 -1.78
CA LEU A 206 12.24 -16.60 -0.37
C LEU A 206 13.44 -17.53 -0.15
N ALA A 207 13.41 -18.77 -0.66
CA ALA A 207 14.53 -19.71 -0.56
C ALA A 207 15.83 -19.11 -1.13
N ARG A 208 15.78 -18.47 -2.30
CA ARG A 208 16.96 -17.81 -2.91
C ARG A 208 17.52 -16.70 -2.03
N ARG A 209 16.65 -15.96 -1.34
CA ARG A 209 17.04 -14.91 -0.41
C ARG A 209 17.70 -15.49 0.85
N LEU A 210 17.14 -16.55 1.43
CA LEU A 210 17.72 -17.24 2.57
C LEU A 210 19.07 -17.86 2.20
N PHE A 211 19.16 -18.46 1.01
CA PHE A 211 20.41 -19.00 0.48
C PHE A 211 21.48 -17.92 0.34
N LEU A 212 21.13 -16.73 -0.18
CA LEU A 212 22.03 -15.57 -0.25
C LEU A 212 22.54 -15.14 1.13
N LEU A 213 21.70 -15.19 2.15
CA LEU A 213 22.08 -14.82 3.52
C LEU A 213 23.02 -15.84 4.15
N GLU A 214 22.80 -17.11 3.88
CA GLU A 214 23.60 -18.20 4.42
C GLU A 214 24.95 -18.33 3.71
N HIS A 215 24.99 -18.16 2.39
CA HIS A 215 26.17 -18.46 1.57
C HIS A 215 26.86 -17.23 0.96
N GLY A 216 26.30 -16.03 1.14
CA GLY A 216 26.83 -14.80 0.53
C GLY A 216 26.70 -14.73 -1.01
N ARG A 217 26.05 -15.72 -1.63
CA ARG A 217 25.82 -15.80 -3.09
C ARG A 217 24.44 -16.35 -3.40
N TYR A 218 23.95 -16.12 -4.62
CA TYR A 218 22.72 -16.78 -5.08
C TYR A 218 22.97 -18.28 -5.41
N PRO A 219 21.93 -19.13 -5.31
CA PRO A 219 22.05 -20.54 -5.61
C PRO A 219 22.21 -20.79 -7.12
N SER A 220 22.99 -21.82 -7.46
CA SER A 220 23.11 -22.35 -8.82
C SER A 220 21.82 -23.02 -9.28
N ALA A 221 21.72 -23.42 -10.56
CA ALA A 221 20.55 -24.15 -11.05
C ALA A 221 20.38 -25.52 -10.35
N GLU A 222 21.48 -26.23 -10.08
CA GLU A 222 21.48 -27.52 -9.38
C GLU A 222 21.04 -27.37 -7.92
N GLU A 223 21.56 -26.35 -7.22
CA GLU A 223 21.16 -26.06 -5.83
C GLU A 223 19.69 -25.66 -5.74
N ARG A 224 19.18 -24.93 -6.75
CA ARG A 224 17.75 -24.60 -6.85
C ARG A 224 16.88 -25.83 -7.10
N ALA A 225 17.36 -26.80 -7.89
CA ALA A 225 16.64 -28.05 -8.10
C ALA A 225 16.50 -28.87 -6.81
N ALA A 226 17.34 -28.61 -5.80
CA ALA A 226 17.23 -29.22 -4.48
C ALA A 226 16.24 -28.52 -3.54
N PHE A 227 15.58 -27.42 -3.94
CA PHE A 227 14.53 -26.80 -3.15
C PHE A 227 13.30 -27.71 -3.05
N PRO A 228 12.52 -27.63 -1.95
CA PRO A 228 11.32 -28.45 -1.84
C PRO A 228 10.33 -28.12 -2.97
N GLU A 229 9.76 -29.14 -3.60
CA GLU A 229 8.76 -28.95 -4.63
C GLU A 229 7.48 -28.34 -4.02
N VAL A 230 6.80 -27.50 -4.80
CA VAL A 230 5.50 -26.92 -4.43
C VAL A 230 4.45 -27.66 -5.25
N PRO A 231 3.61 -28.51 -4.63
CA PRO A 231 2.61 -29.29 -5.36
C PRO A 231 1.57 -28.35 -5.97
N GLU A 232 0.96 -28.77 -7.09
CA GLU A 232 -0.07 -27.98 -7.79
C GLU A 232 -1.30 -27.70 -6.92
N THR A 233 -1.55 -28.53 -5.91
CA THR A 233 -2.61 -28.36 -4.93
C THR A 233 -2.32 -27.25 -3.91
N ALA A 234 -1.07 -26.80 -3.79
CA ALA A 234 -0.71 -25.69 -2.92
C ALA A 234 -1.09 -24.36 -3.58
N THR A 235 -1.95 -23.60 -2.92
CA THR A 235 -2.49 -22.35 -3.48
C THR A 235 -2.34 -21.19 -2.50
N ALA A 236 -2.45 -19.97 -3.02
CA ALA A 236 -2.48 -18.75 -2.24
C ALA A 236 -3.74 -17.96 -2.59
N ASP A 237 -4.48 -17.53 -1.58
CA ASP A 237 -5.62 -16.62 -1.68
C ASP A 237 -5.17 -15.19 -1.28
N PRO A 238 -5.02 -14.28 -2.27
CA PRO A 238 -4.60 -12.91 -2.03
C PRO A 238 -5.78 -11.94 -1.77
N ALA A 239 -7.00 -12.42 -1.47
CA ALA A 239 -8.20 -11.57 -1.38
C ALA A 239 -8.07 -10.37 -0.43
N ASP A 240 -7.18 -10.46 0.56
CA ASP A 240 -6.93 -9.42 1.57
C ASP A 240 -5.65 -8.61 1.30
N LEU A 241 -5.09 -8.68 0.09
CA LEU A 241 -3.97 -7.85 -0.35
C LEU A 241 -4.43 -6.55 -1.01
N PHE A 242 -3.60 -5.52 -0.92
CA PHE A 242 -3.71 -4.31 -1.71
C PHE A 242 -2.33 -3.72 -1.99
N TRP A 243 -2.21 -2.97 -3.08
CA TRP A 243 -0.96 -2.29 -3.41
C TRP A 243 -0.83 -0.97 -2.63
N LEU A 244 0.27 -0.81 -1.89
CA LEU A 244 0.61 0.44 -1.20
C LEU A 244 1.82 1.08 -1.87
N ASP A 245 1.63 2.25 -2.48
CA ASP A 245 2.73 3.10 -2.95
C ASP A 245 3.22 4.03 -1.85
N VAL A 246 4.49 3.92 -1.50
CA VAL A 246 5.13 4.86 -0.58
C VAL A 246 5.96 5.87 -1.38
N PRO A 247 5.65 7.17 -1.31
CA PRO A 247 6.50 8.21 -1.86
C PRO A 247 7.90 8.15 -1.24
N ALA A 248 8.91 8.14 -2.09
CA ALA A 248 10.31 8.18 -1.70
C ALA A 248 11.03 9.30 -2.46
N PRO A 249 11.95 10.03 -1.80
CA PRO A 249 12.78 11.01 -2.50
C PRO A 249 13.63 10.28 -3.54
N GLY A 250 13.47 10.63 -4.82
CA GLY A 250 14.30 10.07 -5.88
C GLY A 250 15.57 10.87 -6.13
N ARG A 251 16.41 10.31 -7.00
CA ARG A 251 17.66 10.96 -7.43
C ARG A 251 17.32 12.21 -8.26
N HIS A 252 18.04 13.30 -8.02
CA HIS A 252 17.85 14.57 -8.73
C HIS A 252 16.44 15.17 -8.59
N GLY A 253 15.77 14.95 -7.46
CA GLY A 253 14.45 15.54 -7.16
C GLY A 253 13.28 14.91 -7.93
N LYS A 254 13.52 13.92 -8.80
CA LYS A 254 12.43 13.18 -9.45
C LYS A 254 11.70 12.34 -8.39
N PRO A 255 10.37 12.47 -8.24
CA PRO A 255 9.63 11.63 -7.31
C PRO A 255 9.78 10.16 -7.70
N ARG A 256 10.00 9.28 -6.71
CA ARG A 256 9.98 7.83 -6.89
C ARG A 256 8.98 7.23 -5.93
N THR A 257 8.42 6.09 -6.29
CA THR A 257 7.58 5.30 -5.38
C THR A 257 8.29 3.99 -5.02
N LEU A 258 8.29 3.71 -3.73
CA LEU A 258 8.59 2.39 -3.18
C LEU A 258 7.24 1.73 -2.89
N GLY A 259 6.74 0.96 -3.85
CA GLY A 259 5.47 0.25 -3.72
C GLY A 259 5.64 -1.25 -3.52
N GLY A 260 4.60 -1.88 -2.98
CA GLY A 260 4.47 -3.33 -2.82
C GLY A 260 3.10 -3.70 -2.27
N VAL A 261 2.79 -5.00 -2.22
CA VAL A 261 1.54 -5.49 -1.62
C VAL A 261 1.64 -5.52 -0.10
N VAL A 262 0.58 -5.12 0.57
CA VAL A 262 0.39 -5.18 2.03
C VAL A 262 -0.95 -5.89 2.29
N GLY A 263 -1.08 -6.55 3.43
CA GLY A 263 -2.31 -7.24 3.82
C GLY A 263 -2.05 -8.71 4.14
N THR A 264 -3.05 -9.55 3.89
CA THR A 264 -3.01 -10.97 4.25
C THR A 264 -3.07 -11.85 3.01
N VAL A 265 -2.27 -12.91 2.99
CA VAL A 265 -2.38 -14.00 2.02
C VAL A 265 -2.61 -15.29 2.78
N ARG A 266 -3.71 -16.00 2.47
CA ARG A 266 -3.94 -17.34 3.00
C ARG A 266 -3.23 -18.35 2.09
N LEU A 267 -2.50 -19.29 2.68
CA LEU A 267 -1.79 -20.36 2.01
C LEU A 267 -2.47 -21.67 2.33
N HIS A 268 -2.76 -22.46 1.29
CA HIS A 268 -3.39 -23.75 1.40
C HIS A 268 -2.43 -24.83 0.91
N GLY A 269 -2.38 -25.98 1.59
CA GLY A 269 -1.61 -27.14 1.13
C GLY A 269 -0.08 -26.93 1.10
N VAL A 270 0.46 -26.04 1.94
CA VAL A 270 1.91 -25.77 1.97
C VAL A 270 2.67 -27.00 2.46
N PRO A 271 3.64 -27.53 1.67
CA PRO A 271 4.44 -28.68 2.10
C PRO A 271 5.22 -28.38 3.38
N ALA A 272 5.32 -29.37 4.28
CA ALA A 272 6.05 -29.23 5.55
C ALA A 272 7.52 -28.78 5.34
N GLY A 273 8.13 -29.18 4.23
CA GLY A 273 9.50 -28.78 3.87
C GLY A 273 9.70 -27.27 3.67
N TRP A 274 8.64 -26.50 3.43
CA TRP A 274 8.69 -25.04 3.26
C TRP A 274 8.47 -24.27 4.57
N LEU A 275 7.97 -24.91 5.63
CA LEU A 275 7.71 -24.24 6.91
C LEU A 275 8.97 -23.62 7.54
N PRO A 276 10.15 -24.28 7.51
CA PRO A 276 11.39 -23.67 7.98
C PRO A 276 11.70 -22.33 7.28
N ASP A 277 11.60 -22.30 5.96
CA ASP A 277 11.94 -21.12 5.17
C ASP A 277 10.94 -19.98 5.42
N LEU A 278 9.65 -20.30 5.55
CA LEU A 278 8.62 -19.33 5.94
C LEU A 278 8.90 -18.72 7.31
N VAL A 279 9.24 -19.54 8.31
CA VAL A 279 9.56 -19.06 9.66
C VAL A 279 10.81 -18.17 9.65
N ALA A 280 11.87 -18.59 8.93
CA ALA A 280 13.08 -17.79 8.76
C ALA A 280 12.81 -16.45 8.03
N GLY A 281 11.90 -16.47 7.06
CA GLY A 281 11.51 -15.30 6.28
C GLY A 281 10.88 -14.17 7.11
N GLN A 282 10.26 -14.48 8.25
CA GLN A 282 9.77 -13.45 9.20
C GLN A 282 10.89 -12.54 9.71
N HIS A 283 12.12 -13.07 9.80
CA HIS A 283 13.31 -12.35 10.27
C HIS A 283 14.15 -11.78 9.12
N ALA A 284 14.23 -12.49 8.00
CA ALA A 284 15.01 -12.09 6.82
C ALA A 284 14.30 -11.10 5.89
N HIS A 285 12.97 -10.96 6.07
CA HIS A 285 12.01 -10.38 5.13
C HIS A 285 12.02 -11.09 3.76
N ALA A 286 11.03 -10.79 2.93
CA ALA A 286 10.89 -11.36 1.59
C ALA A 286 10.91 -10.30 0.47
N GLY A 287 11.22 -10.72 -0.75
CA GLY A 287 11.16 -9.86 -1.94
C GLY A 287 12.33 -8.89 -2.10
N ALA A 288 12.10 -7.81 -2.86
CA ALA A 288 13.09 -6.81 -3.17
C ALA A 288 13.14 -5.70 -2.10
N SER A 289 14.29 -5.02 -2.02
CA SER A 289 14.47 -3.83 -1.17
C SER A 289 14.28 -4.10 0.34
N THR A 290 14.61 -5.29 0.81
CA THR A 290 14.62 -5.65 2.24
C THR A 290 15.56 -4.77 3.08
N ALA A 291 16.64 -4.24 2.48
CA ALA A 291 17.53 -3.25 3.11
C ALA A 291 16.85 -1.92 3.45
N PHE A 292 15.62 -1.69 2.97
CA PHE A 292 14.77 -0.56 3.36
C PHE A 292 13.68 -0.98 4.37
N GLY A 293 13.68 -2.23 4.83
CA GLY A 293 12.65 -2.80 5.71
C GLY A 293 11.37 -3.24 5.00
N LEU A 294 11.40 -3.39 3.67
CA LEU A 294 10.28 -3.94 2.90
C LEU A 294 10.17 -5.47 3.05
N GLY A 295 8.96 -5.99 2.78
CA GLY A 295 8.65 -7.42 2.76
C GLY A 295 8.67 -8.12 4.12
N ARG A 296 8.48 -7.37 5.22
CA ARG A 296 8.28 -7.96 6.54
C ARG A 296 6.91 -8.63 6.59
N TYR A 297 6.86 -9.83 7.12
CA TYR A 297 5.61 -10.51 7.41
C TYR A 297 5.70 -11.29 8.71
N VAL A 298 4.54 -11.64 9.25
CA VAL A 298 4.38 -12.62 10.32
C VAL A 298 3.46 -13.73 9.85
N ILE A 299 3.66 -14.92 10.41
CA ILE A 299 2.79 -16.08 10.22
C ILE A 299 1.83 -16.12 11.40
N ALA A 300 0.54 -16.18 11.11
CA ALA A 300 -0.48 -16.42 12.12
C ALA A 300 -1.41 -17.55 11.65
N PRO A 301 -2.02 -18.28 12.57
CA PRO A 301 -3.22 -19.03 12.26
C PRO A 301 -4.27 -18.08 11.68
N ALA A 302 -5.05 -18.53 10.70
CA ALA A 302 -6.08 -17.69 10.08
C ALA A 302 -7.01 -17.10 11.16
N GLY A 303 -7.12 -15.76 11.20
CA GLY A 303 -7.93 -15.01 12.16
C GLY A 303 -7.22 -14.54 13.44
N GLU A 304 -5.97 -14.94 13.68
CA GLU A 304 -5.29 -14.74 14.98
C GLU A 304 -4.04 -13.83 14.88
N ILE A 305 -4.14 -12.70 14.20
CA ILE A 305 -2.98 -11.79 14.02
C ILE A 305 -2.63 -11.01 15.31
N GLU A 306 -3.63 -10.56 16.07
CA GLU A 306 -3.42 -9.67 17.22
C GLU A 306 -2.50 -10.25 18.31
N PRO A 307 -2.66 -11.52 18.75
CA PRO A 307 -1.74 -12.12 19.72
C PRO A 307 -0.30 -12.17 19.21
N VAL A 308 -0.10 -12.41 17.91
CA VAL A 308 1.23 -12.45 17.28
C VAL A 308 1.87 -11.06 17.28
N LEU A 309 1.09 -10.04 16.93
CA LEU A 309 1.58 -8.65 16.92
C LEU A 309 1.82 -8.09 18.31
N ALA A 310 1.03 -8.49 19.29
CA ALA A 310 1.22 -8.11 20.69
C ALA A 310 2.56 -8.60 21.25
N GLN A 311 3.08 -9.72 20.73
CA GLN A 311 4.36 -10.30 21.11
C GLN A 311 5.54 -9.73 20.30
N ASP A 312 5.27 -8.99 19.22
CA ASP A 312 6.34 -8.46 18.38
C ASP A 312 6.96 -7.21 18.99
N LEU A 313 8.17 -7.36 19.52
CA LEU A 313 8.97 -6.27 20.09
C LEU A 313 9.35 -5.18 19.08
N TYR A 314 9.17 -5.41 17.77
CA TYR A 314 9.25 -4.38 16.73
C TYR A 314 7.87 -3.87 16.31
N ARG A 315 6.92 -3.81 17.24
CA ARG A 315 5.56 -3.38 16.95
C ARG A 315 5.61 -2.02 16.26
N PRO A 316 4.96 -1.88 15.09
CA PRO A 316 4.75 -0.57 14.50
C PRO A 316 4.08 0.34 15.54
N ALA A 317 4.60 1.56 15.75
CA ALA A 317 4.04 2.54 16.66
C ALA A 317 2.56 2.83 16.34
N ARG A 318 2.17 2.61 15.08
CA ARG A 318 0.80 2.35 14.67
C ARG A 318 0.77 1.21 13.65
N LEU A 319 -0.05 0.20 13.90
CA LEU A 319 -0.41 -0.77 12.86
C LEU A 319 -1.25 -0.02 11.83
N LEU A 320 -0.93 -0.19 10.54
CA LEU A 320 -1.68 0.42 9.44
C LEU A 320 -3.18 0.05 9.44
N LEU A 321 -3.53 -1.10 10.02
CA LEU A 321 -4.86 -1.74 9.93
C LEU A 321 -5.27 -2.52 11.19
N GLY A 322 -4.52 -2.40 12.29
CA GLY A 322 -4.51 -3.40 13.39
C GLY A 322 -5.25 -3.03 14.67
N GLU A 323 -6.11 -2.02 14.66
CA GLU A 323 -7.18 -1.94 15.66
C GLU A 323 -8.49 -2.25 14.94
N ASP A 324 -9.39 -3.04 15.53
CA ASP A 324 -10.70 -3.33 14.92
C ASP A 324 -11.50 -2.03 14.67
N GLY A 325 -11.24 -0.99 15.47
CA GLY A 325 -11.71 0.37 15.21
C GLY A 325 -10.96 1.09 14.10
N SER A 326 -9.75 0.69 13.71
CA SER A 326 -8.93 1.33 12.67
C SER A 326 -9.25 0.87 11.25
N ARG A 327 -9.92 -0.27 11.00
CA ARG A 327 -10.38 -0.54 9.63
C ARG A 327 -11.57 0.35 9.28
N ASP A 328 -12.49 0.51 10.23
CA ASP A 328 -13.60 1.45 10.12
C ASP A 328 -13.13 2.89 10.30
N ALA A 329 -12.18 3.19 11.20
CA ALA A 329 -11.63 4.54 11.38
C ALA A 329 -10.56 4.91 10.34
N LEU A 330 -9.91 3.97 9.65
CA LEU A 330 -9.07 4.24 8.48
C LEU A 330 -9.93 4.27 7.23
N SER A 331 -11.01 3.48 7.14
CA SER A 331 -12.04 3.68 6.13
C SER A 331 -12.70 5.04 6.31
N GLU A 332 -13.05 5.43 7.54
CA GLU A 332 -13.64 6.71 7.92
C GLU A 332 -12.60 7.82 7.87
N ALA A 333 -11.32 7.61 8.20
CA ALA A 333 -10.27 8.63 8.03
C ALA A 333 -9.78 8.73 6.60
N LEU A 334 -9.82 7.67 5.77
CA LEU A 334 -9.61 7.76 4.33
C LEU A 334 -10.83 8.37 3.67
N THR A 335 -12.04 8.05 4.13
CA THR A 335 -13.29 8.68 3.70
C THR A 335 -13.26 10.15 4.10
N THR A 336 -12.92 10.49 5.34
CA THR A 336 -12.74 11.85 5.87
C THR A 336 -11.58 12.56 5.20
N LEU A 337 -10.43 11.92 4.93
CA LEU A 337 -9.30 12.55 4.24
C LEU A 337 -9.60 12.72 2.76
N VAL A 338 -10.40 11.85 2.15
CA VAL A 338 -10.91 11.98 0.78
C VAL A 338 -12.05 13.02 0.72
N GLU A 339 -12.88 13.13 1.74
CA GLU A 339 -13.97 14.11 1.94
C GLU A 339 -13.40 15.51 2.26
N GLN A 340 -12.33 15.58 3.06
CA GLN A 340 -11.65 16.83 3.44
C GLN A 340 -10.61 17.27 2.39
N SER A 341 -9.97 16.35 1.65
CA SER A 341 -9.06 16.70 0.55
C SER A 341 -9.75 16.86 -0.80
N SER A 342 -11.01 16.44 -0.90
CA SER A 342 -11.85 16.72 -2.05
C SER A 342 -13.31 16.74 -1.64
N GLU A 343 -13.93 17.91 -1.69
CA GLU A 343 -15.39 18.01 -1.70
C GLU A 343 -16.03 17.22 -2.88
N ALA A 344 -15.24 16.64 -3.78
CA ALA A 344 -15.66 15.97 -5.01
C ALA A 344 -15.84 14.43 -4.92
N TYR A 345 -15.70 13.82 -3.74
CA TYR A 345 -15.91 12.38 -3.61
C TYR A 345 -17.38 12.02 -3.37
N ARG A 346 -18.07 11.60 -4.43
CA ARG A 346 -19.34 10.86 -4.37
C ARG A 346 -19.10 9.41 -4.76
N ARG A 347 -19.62 8.46 -3.97
CA ARG A 347 -19.45 7.01 -4.16
C ARG A 347 -19.89 6.62 -5.59
N GLY A 348 -18.97 6.08 -6.39
CA GLY A 348 -19.21 5.67 -7.79
C GLY A 348 -18.78 6.67 -8.88
N LEU A 349 -18.27 7.85 -8.51
CA LEU A 349 -17.76 8.87 -9.44
C LEU A 349 -16.22 9.03 -9.42
N CYS A 350 -15.48 8.11 -8.81
CA CYS A 350 -14.02 8.13 -8.87
C CYS A 350 -13.51 7.50 -10.18
N LEU A 351 -12.32 7.92 -10.66
CA LEU A 351 -11.76 7.42 -11.92
C LEU A 351 -11.53 5.90 -11.89
N GLN A 352 -11.16 5.35 -10.74
CA GLN A 352 -10.89 3.92 -10.55
C GLN A 352 -12.16 3.07 -10.61
N SER A 353 -13.30 3.60 -10.17
CA SER A 353 -14.59 2.88 -10.19
C SER A 353 -15.45 3.21 -11.41
N ALA A 354 -15.13 4.27 -12.16
CA ALA A 354 -15.87 4.75 -13.32
C ALA A 354 -16.23 3.63 -14.31
N SER A 355 -15.24 2.79 -14.68
CA SER A 355 -15.48 1.66 -15.58
C SER A 355 -16.49 0.67 -15.00
N ALA A 356 -16.31 0.27 -13.73
CA ALA A 356 -17.23 -0.67 -13.06
C ALA A 356 -18.65 -0.10 -12.95
N THR A 357 -18.78 1.20 -12.65
CA THR A 357 -20.07 1.90 -12.61
C THR A 357 -20.76 1.86 -13.97
N LEU A 358 -20.03 2.10 -15.07
CA LEU A 358 -20.59 2.05 -16.43
C LEU A 358 -21.02 0.63 -16.83
N TYR A 359 -20.27 -0.42 -16.45
CA TYR A 359 -20.68 -1.81 -16.70
C TYR A 359 -21.93 -2.18 -15.90
N ARG A 360 -21.98 -1.88 -14.59
CA ARG A 360 -23.17 -2.13 -13.78
C ARG A 360 -24.39 -1.40 -14.30
N ALA A 361 -24.25 -0.14 -14.70
CA ALA A 361 -25.35 0.59 -15.30
C ALA A 361 -25.81 -0.04 -16.63
N PHE A 362 -24.89 -0.54 -17.45
CA PHE A 362 -25.27 -1.28 -18.64
C PHE A 362 -26.09 -2.54 -18.31
N ASP A 363 -25.69 -3.29 -17.27
CA ASP A 363 -26.43 -4.46 -16.81
C ASP A 363 -27.81 -4.08 -16.23
N ASP A 364 -27.91 -2.94 -15.54
CA ASP A 364 -29.15 -2.34 -15.01
C ASP A 364 -30.11 -1.78 -16.10
N GLY A 365 -29.80 -2.00 -17.38
CA GLY A 365 -30.65 -1.61 -18.50
C GLY A 365 -30.37 -0.23 -19.09
N TYR A 366 -29.31 0.47 -18.66
CA TYR A 366 -28.91 1.73 -19.29
C TYR A 366 -28.28 1.45 -20.67
N ARG A 367 -28.65 2.25 -21.69
CA ARG A 367 -28.22 2.01 -23.09
C ARG A 367 -27.61 3.23 -23.75
N TYR A 368 -27.89 4.43 -23.24
CA TYR A 368 -27.42 5.67 -23.80
C TYR A 368 -26.77 6.55 -22.74
N ALA A 369 -25.89 7.44 -23.18
CA ALA A 369 -25.17 8.39 -22.35
C ALA A 369 -25.14 9.75 -23.02
N LEU A 370 -25.37 10.79 -22.22
CA LEU A 370 -25.17 12.19 -22.60
C LEU A 370 -23.82 12.64 -22.05
N GLU A 371 -22.81 12.75 -22.92
CA GLU A 371 -21.44 13.12 -22.55
C GLU A 371 -21.21 14.63 -22.63
N ALA A 372 -20.56 15.16 -21.60
CA ALA A 372 -19.90 16.46 -21.63
C ALA A 372 -18.57 16.42 -20.88
N ASP A 373 -17.60 17.21 -21.36
CA ASP A 373 -16.49 17.60 -20.51
C ASP A 373 -16.98 18.59 -19.44
N LEU A 374 -16.19 18.73 -18.38
CA LEU A 374 -16.56 19.59 -17.26
C LEU A 374 -16.84 21.04 -17.69
N PRO A 375 -16.02 21.71 -18.54
CA PRO A 375 -16.34 23.05 -19.04
C PRO A 375 -17.68 23.13 -19.77
N THR A 376 -17.97 22.20 -20.69
CA THR A 376 -19.24 22.12 -21.42
C THR A 376 -20.41 21.99 -20.46
N LEU A 377 -20.24 21.17 -19.42
CA LEU A 377 -21.28 20.92 -18.43
C LEU A 377 -21.59 22.20 -17.64
N VAL A 378 -20.56 22.94 -17.19
CA VAL A 378 -20.77 24.21 -16.47
C VAL A 378 -21.48 25.25 -17.35
N HIS A 379 -21.12 25.33 -18.63
CA HIS A 379 -21.78 26.25 -19.58
C HIS A 379 -23.27 25.94 -19.80
N ARG A 380 -23.67 24.68 -19.61
CA ARG A 380 -25.03 24.22 -19.88
C ARG A 380 -25.95 24.34 -18.67
N LEU A 381 -25.40 24.29 -17.46
CA LEU A 381 -26.20 24.40 -16.24
C LEU A 381 -26.96 25.75 -16.15
N PRO A 382 -28.17 25.77 -15.56
CA PRO A 382 -28.90 27.00 -15.29
C PRO A 382 -28.06 27.91 -14.38
N ARG A 383 -27.56 29.03 -14.95
CA ARG A 383 -26.62 29.92 -14.24
C ARG A 383 -27.19 30.45 -12.93
N ALA A 384 -28.45 30.89 -12.93
CA ALA A 384 -29.08 31.40 -11.71
C ALA A 384 -29.06 30.36 -10.57
N THR A 385 -29.36 29.09 -10.90
CA THR A 385 -29.35 28.00 -9.91
C THR A 385 -27.94 27.64 -9.47
N LEU A 386 -26.98 27.56 -10.40
CA LEU A 386 -25.57 27.31 -10.07
C LEU A 386 -25.00 28.42 -9.19
N THR A 387 -25.21 29.68 -9.54
CA THR A 387 -24.76 30.82 -8.73
C THR A 387 -25.41 30.83 -7.35
N ALA A 388 -26.72 30.58 -7.25
CA ALA A 388 -27.42 30.48 -5.96
C ALA A 388 -26.82 29.36 -5.08
N ARG A 389 -26.54 28.20 -5.68
CA ARG A 389 -25.91 27.07 -4.97
C ARG A 389 -24.49 27.40 -4.53
N LEU A 390 -23.68 28.05 -5.37
CA LEU A 390 -22.32 28.49 -5.02
C LEU A 390 -22.33 29.51 -3.87
N ARG A 391 -23.27 30.45 -3.85
CA ARG A 391 -23.43 31.39 -2.72
C ARG A 391 -23.82 30.69 -1.43
N ALA A 392 -24.68 29.67 -1.52
CA ALA A 392 -25.12 28.91 -0.37
C ALA A 392 -24.00 28.05 0.22
N LEU A 393 -23.23 27.36 -0.63
CA LEU A 393 -22.15 26.47 -0.21
C LEU A 393 -20.87 27.22 0.18
N TYR A 394 -20.55 28.32 -0.53
CA TYR A 394 -19.30 29.05 -0.37
C TYR A 394 -19.55 30.57 -0.25
N PRO A 395 -20.21 31.04 0.82
CA PRO A 395 -20.62 32.44 0.94
C PRO A 395 -19.45 33.44 0.95
N GLN A 396 -18.25 32.99 1.32
CA GLN A 396 -17.05 33.83 1.40
C GLN A 396 -16.20 33.79 0.13
N GLU A 397 -16.47 32.86 -0.77
CA GLU A 397 -15.66 32.69 -1.98
C GLU A 397 -16.17 33.57 -3.11
N PRO A 398 -15.28 34.16 -3.93
CA PRO A 398 -15.67 35.07 -5.00
C PRO A 398 -16.26 34.33 -6.22
N TRP A 399 -16.48 33.02 -6.13
CA TRP A 399 -16.81 32.18 -7.29
C TRP A 399 -18.17 32.49 -7.91
N ALA A 400 -19.19 32.74 -7.08
CA ALA A 400 -20.51 33.16 -7.55
C ALA A 400 -20.44 34.49 -8.31
N ASN A 401 -19.70 35.46 -7.78
CA ASN A 401 -19.52 36.78 -8.40
C ASN A 401 -18.67 36.69 -9.69
N LYS A 402 -17.65 35.81 -9.71
CA LYS A 402 -16.87 35.50 -10.92
C LYS A 402 -17.73 34.85 -12.00
N LEU A 403 -18.61 33.93 -11.63
CA LEU A 403 -19.53 33.25 -12.55
C LEU A 403 -20.53 34.23 -13.18
N GLU A 404 -21.02 35.21 -12.41
CA GLU A 404 -21.90 36.26 -12.91
C GLU A 404 -21.17 37.28 -13.80
N SER A 405 -19.95 37.68 -13.43
CA SER A 405 -19.19 38.72 -14.14
C SER A 405 -18.48 38.23 -15.40
N ARG A 406 -18.21 36.92 -15.54
CA ARG A 406 -17.54 36.33 -16.72
C ARG A 406 -18.33 35.14 -17.28
N PRO A 407 -19.40 35.40 -18.04
CA PRO A 407 -20.29 34.35 -18.54
C PRO A 407 -19.64 33.40 -19.55
N GLU A 408 -18.61 33.86 -20.26
CA GLU A 408 -18.07 33.20 -21.46
C GLU A 408 -17.01 32.12 -21.16
N ALA A 409 -16.38 32.10 -19.99
CA ALA A 409 -15.39 31.08 -19.65
C ALA A 409 -15.17 30.97 -18.13
N LEU A 410 -15.54 29.83 -17.53
CA LEU A 410 -14.91 29.43 -16.28
C LEU A 410 -13.48 29.00 -16.58
N ASP A 411 -12.55 29.51 -15.79
CA ASP A 411 -11.20 28.97 -15.72
C ASP A 411 -11.27 27.45 -15.46
N PRO A 412 -10.58 26.60 -16.24
CA PRO A 412 -10.53 25.16 -16.01
C PRO A 412 -10.13 24.76 -14.58
N SER A 413 -9.29 25.55 -13.92
CA SER A 413 -8.90 25.34 -12.52
C SER A 413 -10.04 25.64 -11.54
N LEU A 414 -10.90 26.61 -11.88
CA LEU A 414 -12.11 26.89 -11.11
C LEU A 414 -13.14 25.79 -11.34
N ALA A 415 -13.30 25.33 -12.59
CA ALA A 415 -14.23 24.25 -12.91
C ALA A 415 -13.93 22.97 -12.12
N SER A 416 -12.66 22.57 -11.98
CA SER A 416 -12.29 21.40 -11.16
C SER A 416 -12.60 21.57 -9.67
N THR A 417 -12.49 22.80 -9.16
CA THR A 417 -12.82 23.14 -7.77
C THR A 417 -14.34 23.09 -7.53
N LEU A 418 -15.13 23.46 -8.54
CA LEU A 418 -16.60 23.52 -8.45
C LEU A 418 -17.32 22.20 -8.77
N VAL A 419 -16.58 21.14 -9.10
CA VAL A 419 -17.13 19.81 -9.40
C VAL A 419 -18.22 19.38 -8.40
N PRO A 420 -18.05 19.52 -7.07
CA PRO A 420 -19.06 19.07 -6.10
C PRO A 420 -20.42 19.74 -6.29
N ALA A 421 -20.43 21.08 -6.26
CA ALA A 421 -21.63 21.90 -6.44
C ALA A 421 -22.30 21.66 -7.80
N ILE A 422 -21.49 21.37 -8.82
CA ILE A 422 -21.95 21.01 -10.16
C ILE A 422 -22.65 19.64 -10.16
N LEU A 423 -22.07 18.63 -9.51
CA LEU A 423 -22.65 17.28 -9.44
C LEU A 423 -23.95 17.27 -8.62
N ASP A 424 -23.98 17.99 -7.50
CA ASP A 424 -25.19 18.24 -6.70
C ASP A 424 -26.32 18.82 -7.55
N LEU A 425 -26.02 19.90 -8.26
CA LEU A 425 -27.02 20.57 -9.10
C LEU A 425 -27.49 19.68 -10.24
N LEU A 426 -26.60 18.86 -10.83
CA LEU A 426 -27.01 17.89 -11.84
C LEU A 426 -28.01 16.89 -11.28
N GLU A 427 -27.78 16.35 -10.10
CA GLU A 427 -28.72 15.41 -9.49
C GLU A 427 -30.07 16.06 -9.19
N ASP A 428 -30.08 17.30 -8.69
CA ASP A 428 -31.31 18.07 -8.44
C ASP A 428 -32.11 18.32 -9.74
N LEU A 429 -31.42 18.49 -10.88
CA LEU A 429 -32.05 18.74 -12.19
C LEU A 429 -32.45 17.46 -12.94
N LEU A 430 -31.84 16.33 -12.61
CA LEU A 430 -32.08 15.05 -13.27
C LEU A 430 -33.25 14.30 -12.63
N SER A 431 -33.99 13.53 -13.44
CA SER A 431 -35.02 12.62 -12.90
C SER A 431 -34.37 11.43 -12.19
N PRO A 432 -35.02 10.82 -11.18
CA PRO A 432 -34.54 9.61 -10.49
C PRO A 432 -34.22 8.42 -11.41
N THR A 433 -34.72 8.45 -12.65
CA THR A 433 -34.44 7.45 -13.68
C THR A 433 -33.04 7.58 -14.29
N HIS A 434 -32.36 8.72 -14.14
CA HIS A 434 -31.03 8.97 -14.68
C HIS A 434 -29.95 8.57 -13.68
N ARG A 435 -28.76 8.25 -14.19
CA ARG A 435 -27.56 8.04 -13.35
C ARG A 435 -26.40 8.87 -13.85
N LEU A 436 -25.61 9.40 -12.94
CA LEU A 436 -24.39 10.11 -13.26
C LEU A 436 -23.21 9.15 -13.16
N ALA A 437 -22.30 9.19 -14.13
CA ALA A 437 -21.06 8.42 -14.13
C ALA A 437 -19.90 9.28 -14.59
N ARG A 438 -18.72 9.08 -14.00
CA ARG A 438 -17.49 9.72 -14.49
C ARG A 438 -16.96 8.99 -15.71
N GLN A 439 -16.39 9.71 -16.67
CA GLN A 439 -15.80 9.14 -17.87
C GLN A 439 -14.55 9.92 -18.28
N GLY A 440 -13.36 9.41 -17.95
CA GLY A 440 -12.11 10.12 -18.17
C GLY A 440 -12.08 11.46 -17.44
N SER A 441 -11.87 12.55 -18.19
CA SER A 441 -11.90 13.94 -17.67
C SER A 441 -13.30 14.56 -17.62
N GLY A 442 -14.34 13.86 -18.07
CA GLY A 442 -15.71 14.36 -18.14
C GLY A 442 -16.72 13.52 -17.37
N TYR A 443 -17.99 13.81 -17.62
CA TYR A 443 -19.13 13.14 -16.99
C TYR A 443 -20.13 12.68 -18.06
N ALA A 444 -20.82 11.59 -17.75
CA ALA A 444 -21.85 10.99 -18.58
C ALA A 444 -23.14 10.85 -17.77
N ILE A 445 -24.25 11.35 -18.32
CA ILE A 445 -25.59 11.13 -17.77
C ILE A 445 -26.18 9.92 -18.51
N LEU A 446 -26.35 8.83 -17.77
CA LEU A 446 -26.82 7.55 -18.28
C LEU A 446 -28.34 7.54 -18.34
N CYS A 447 -28.86 7.10 -19.49
CA CYS A 447 -30.28 6.97 -19.80
C CYS A 447 -30.59 5.56 -20.31
N ARG A 448 -31.80 5.05 -20.03
CA ARG A 448 -32.25 3.73 -20.52
C ARG A 448 -32.67 3.81 -21.98
N THR A 449 -33.28 4.92 -22.37
CA THR A 449 -33.82 5.11 -23.72
C THR A 449 -33.26 6.37 -24.40
N TYR A 450 -33.31 6.41 -25.73
CA TYR A 450 -32.92 7.61 -26.48
C TYR A 450 -33.81 8.83 -26.18
N PRO A 451 -35.15 8.72 -26.08
CA PRO A 451 -35.99 9.83 -25.67
C PRO A 451 -35.62 10.43 -24.30
N GLU A 452 -35.23 9.60 -23.32
CA GLU A 452 -34.73 10.08 -22.02
C GLU A 452 -33.48 10.96 -22.19
N THR A 453 -32.55 10.63 -23.09
CA THR A 453 -31.37 11.48 -23.34
C THR A 453 -31.77 12.87 -23.83
N ARG A 454 -32.83 12.97 -24.65
CA ARG A 454 -33.34 14.25 -25.16
C ARG A 454 -34.08 15.03 -24.08
N GLN A 455 -34.79 14.33 -23.19
CA GLN A 455 -35.41 14.96 -22.03
C GLN A 455 -34.36 15.52 -21.06
N ALA A 456 -33.31 14.74 -20.75
CA ALA A 456 -32.18 15.19 -19.95
C ALA A 456 -31.47 16.39 -20.59
N GLU A 457 -31.18 16.31 -21.89
CA GLU A 457 -30.57 17.41 -22.64
C GLU A 457 -31.44 18.68 -22.58
N ALA A 458 -32.76 18.57 -22.76
CA ALA A 458 -33.68 19.70 -22.71
C ALA A 458 -33.72 20.37 -21.33
N ARG A 459 -33.70 19.58 -20.23
CA ARG A 459 -33.64 20.10 -18.86
C ARG A 459 -32.34 20.82 -18.56
N LEU A 460 -31.24 20.33 -19.13
CA LEU A 460 -29.90 20.91 -18.97
C LEU A 460 -29.58 21.98 -20.02
N LYS A 461 -30.51 22.36 -20.88
CA LYS A 461 -30.24 23.31 -21.97
C LYS A 461 -30.47 24.74 -21.49
N ASN A 462 -29.38 25.45 -21.19
CA ASN A 462 -29.41 26.91 -21.19
C ASN A 462 -29.61 27.45 -22.63
N LYS A 463 -30.36 28.55 -22.80
CA LYS A 463 -30.78 29.09 -24.12
C LYS A 463 -29.63 29.68 -24.97
N GLY A 464 -28.38 29.66 -24.48
CA GLY A 464 -27.22 30.24 -25.16
C GLY A 464 -26.54 29.35 -26.22
N PRO A 465 -25.77 29.96 -27.15
CA PRO A 465 -24.87 29.23 -28.04
C PRO A 465 -23.77 28.58 -27.20
N GLY A 466 -23.67 27.26 -27.28
CA GLY A 466 -22.68 26.52 -26.50
C GLY A 466 -22.37 25.16 -27.13
N PRO A 467 -21.30 24.49 -26.67
CA PRO A 467 -20.93 23.16 -27.14
C PRO A 467 -22.10 22.19 -27.01
N LYS A 468 -22.38 21.43 -28.08
CA LYS A 468 -23.49 20.46 -28.11
C LYS A 468 -23.14 19.26 -27.23
N TRP A 469 -24.10 18.78 -26.45
CA TRP A 469 -23.99 17.50 -25.76
C TRP A 469 -23.79 16.38 -26.79
N ARG A 470 -22.97 15.39 -26.44
CA ARG A 470 -22.74 14.23 -27.30
C ARG A 470 -23.57 13.07 -26.78
N VAL A 471 -24.63 12.72 -27.50
CA VAL A 471 -25.38 11.49 -27.22
C VAL A 471 -24.60 10.31 -27.79
N ARG A 472 -24.33 9.30 -26.97
CA ARG A 472 -23.71 8.04 -27.39
C ARG A 472 -24.46 6.84 -26.86
N GLU A 473 -24.32 5.73 -27.57
CA GLU A 473 -24.67 4.42 -27.03
C GLU A 473 -23.61 4.01 -25.98
N LEU A 474 -24.07 3.57 -24.82
CA LEU A 474 -23.22 3.15 -23.71
C LEU A 474 -22.26 2.02 -24.11
N ARG A 475 -22.68 1.12 -25.02
CA ARG A 475 -21.80 0.08 -25.57
C ARG A 475 -20.57 0.64 -26.28
N LYS A 476 -20.72 1.76 -27.01
CA LYS A 476 -19.61 2.43 -27.70
C LYS A 476 -18.66 3.10 -26.70
N LEU A 477 -19.20 3.58 -25.58
CA LEU A 477 -18.42 4.12 -24.48
C LEU A 477 -17.57 3.06 -23.78
N LEU A 478 -18.18 1.92 -23.42
CA LEU A 478 -17.47 0.78 -22.83
C LEU A 478 -16.36 0.27 -23.77
N ALA A 479 -16.60 0.25 -25.08
CA ALA A 479 -15.60 -0.14 -26.07
C ALA A 479 -14.45 0.88 -26.22
N ARG A 480 -14.69 2.17 -25.98
CA ARG A 480 -13.65 3.20 -25.93
C ARG A 480 -12.84 3.08 -24.65
N ASP A 481 -13.50 2.86 -23.52
CA ASP A 481 -12.83 2.68 -22.23
C ASP A 481 -11.87 1.47 -22.25
N ARG A 482 -12.31 0.33 -22.81
CA ARG A 482 -11.43 -0.83 -23.05
C ARG A 482 -10.21 -0.50 -23.90
N ARG A 483 -10.33 0.39 -24.89
CA ARG A 483 -9.21 0.82 -25.75
C ARG A 483 -8.29 1.81 -25.05
N SER A 484 -8.82 2.75 -24.28
CA SER A 484 -8.03 3.67 -23.46
C SER A 484 -7.26 2.94 -22.37
N VAL A 485 -7.87 1.95 -21.72
CA VAL A 485 -7.17 1.06 -20.78
C VAL A 485 -6.11 0.21 -21.50
N ARG A 486 -6.28 -0.15 -22.77
CA ARG A 486 -5.28 -0.87 -23.56
C ARG A 486 -4.16 0.00 -24.14
N GLY A 487 -4.39 1.30 -24.36
CA GLY A 487 -3.41 2.23 -24.97
C GLY A 487 -2.72 3.20 -24.00
N ALA A 488 -3.22 3.32 -22.76
CA ALA A 488 -2.49 3.91 -21.63
C ALA A 488 -1.66 2.86 -20.87
N ARG A 489 -1.80 1.59 -21.27
CA ARG A 489 -0.90 0.47 -20.97
C ARG A 489 0.12 0.34 -22.09
#